data_AF-A0AAW1NSE5-F1
#
_entry.id   AF-A0AAW1NSE5-F1
#
_cell.length_a   1.000
_cell.length_b   1.000
_cell.length_c   1.000
_cell.angle_alpha   90.00
_cell.angle_beta   90.00
_cell.angle_gamma   90.00
#
_symmetry.space_group_name_H-M   'P 1'
#
loop_
_entity.id
_entity.type
_entity.pdbx_description
1 polymer ?
#
loop_
_entity_poly.entity_id
_entity_poly.type
_entity_poly.pdbx_seq_one_letter_code
_entity_poly.pdbx_strand_id
1 'polypeptide(L)'
;MPTLWLFFVVAGPLIILAILWGLSIMPIRGTSLPVRLDVGLAWLAALSILLLVPTDVASTLQGRQPSVLSQGWRMAYWYGFIVQFTILPFHQELADSGHFHLADRCIASLRNNLVFYGILVGIGAAGLLLLILTRHLYITNVVGFCIASSNAFGLIAGIFLMGYGLVAIPKKLWRLADSKTQRRVLTHQAGVQADRAISARLELSKARALVAKVSEMFPRRDPMRKYMDKIVTLSVRLGQELPSAEPLPRVDDEQMDYFDRQDLGHLRRRLRTAGESYARERSLYLELVQQFFELEDVVRNKERWGQPFRSSRHRRLPDWAGHLEWWWKCCLHAWAFRLLALLAALLS
;
A
#
# COMPACT_ATOMS: atom_id res chain seq x y z
N MET A 1 -4.10 -26.95 28.46
CA MET A 1 -5.08 -25.91 28.84
C MET A 1 -4.39 -24.60 29.26
N PRO A 2 -3.48 -24.56 30.25
CA PRO A 2 -2.81 -23.30 30.64
C PRO A 2 -1.87 -22.73 29.55
N THR A 3 -1.21 -23.59 28.77
CA THR A 3 -0.32 -23.19 27.67
C THR A 3 -1.03 -22.50 26.51
N LEU A 4 -2.22 -22.98 26.12
CA LEU A 4 -3.06 -22.34 25.09
C LEU A 4 -3.61 -20.99 25.57
N TRP A 5 -4.00 -20.89 26.84
CA TRP A 5 -4.44 -19.63 27.43
C TRP A 5 -3.33 -18.57 27.45
N LEU A 6 -2.12 -18.94 27.88
CA LEU A 6 -0.95 -18.06 27.82
C LEU A 6 -0.66 -17.61 26.39
N PHE A 7 -0.76 -18.53 25.42
CA PHE A 7 -0.60 -18.19 24.01
C PHE A 7 -1.59 -17.10 23.55
N PHE A 8 -2.89 -17.22 23.85
CA PHE A 8 -3.87 -16.20 23.46
C PHE A 8 -3.67 -14.86 24.17
N VAL A 9 -3.33 -14.90 25.47
CA VAL A 9 -3.09 -13.69 26.27
C VAL A 9 -1.88 -12.90 25.76
N VAL A 10 -0.91 -13.57 25.13
CA VAL A 10 0.25 -12.90 24.53
C VAL A 10 -0.01 -12.55 23.06
N ALA A 11 -0.41 -13.52 22.24
CA ALA A 11 -0.54 -13.37 20.80
C ALA A 11 -1.69 -12.44 20.40
N GLY A 12 -2.83 -12.50 21.08
CA GLY A 12 -4.00 -11.66 20.78
C GLY A 12 -3.68 -10.17 20.89
N PRO A 13 -3.19 -9.68 22.05
CA PRO A 13 -2.79 -8.29 22.21
C PRO A 13 -1.67 -7.87 21.25
N LEU A 14 -0.69 -8.73 20.98
CA LEU A 14 0.37 -8.42 20.01
C LEU A 14 -0.19 -8.19 18.60
N ILE A 15 -1.13 -9.02 18.15
CA ILE A 15 -1.79 -8.85 16.85
C ILE A 15 -2.58 -7.53 16.83
N ILE A 16 -3.37 -7.25 17.87
CA ILE A 16 -4.15 -6.02 17.96
C ILE A 16 -3.23 -4.79 17.96
N LEU A 17 -2.16 -4.81 18.75
CA LEU A 17 -1.17 -3.74 18.81
C LEU A 17 -0.49 -3.55 17.45
N ALA A 18 -0.13 -4.63 16.76
CA ALA A 18 0.46 -4.55 15.42
C ALA A 18 -0.51 -3.91 14.41
N ILE A 19 -1.80 -4.26 14.47
CA ILE A 19 -2.85 -3.67 13.62
C ILE A 19 -3.02 -2.18 13.93
N LEU A 20 -3.19 -1.81 15.21
CA LEU A 20 -3.36 -0.42 15.63
C LEU A 20 -2.13 0.43 15.28
N TRP A 21 -0.94 -0.14 15.44
CA TRP A 21 0.32 0.49 15.05
C TRP A 21 0.36 0.71 13.53
N GLY A 22 0.06 -0.32 12.72
CA GLY A 22 -0.03 -0.19 11.28
C GLY A 22 -1.06 0.83 10.81
N LEU A 23 -2.23 0.88 11.46
CA LEU A 23 -3.30 1.85 11.17
C LEU A 23 -2.95 3.29 11.58
N SER A 24 -1.98 3.47 12.47
CA SER A 24 -1.51 4.81 12.85
C SER A 24 -0.40 5.33 11.94
N ILE A 25 0.41 4.44 11.35
CA ILE A 25 1.57 4.81 10.53
C ILE A 25 1.27 4.86 9.03
N MET A 26 0.53 3.88 8.51
CA MET A 26 0.37 3.68 7.07
C MET A 26 -0.58 4.68 6.37
N PRO A 27 -1.67 5.20 6.99
CA PRO A 27 -2.61 6.05 6.26
C PRO A 27 -2.03 7.43 5.92
N ILE A 28 -2.28 7.88 4.69
CA ILE A 28 -2.05 9.28 4.30
C ILE A 28 -2.94 10.19 5.17
N ARG A 29 -2.42 11.37 5.52
CA ARG A 29 -3.18 12.41 6.24
C ARG A 29 -4.49 12.69 5.49
N GLY A 30 -5.62 12.57 6.17
CA GLY A 30 -6.96 12.76 5.57
C GLY A 30 -7.69 11.48 5.15
N THR A 31 -7.11 10.28 5.37
CA THR A 31 -7.83 9.01 5.15
C THR A 31 -9.05 8.91 6.07
N SER A 32 -10.23 8.66 5.50
CA SER A 32 -11.51 8.58 6.22
C SER A 32 -11.56 7.39 7.18
N LEU A 33 -12.29 7.53 8.29
CA LEU A 33 -12.45 6.48 9.30
C LEU A 33 -12.98 5.14 8.75
N PRO A 34 -14.00 5.10 7.86
CA PRO A 34 -14.50 3.82 7.32
C PRO A 34 -13.41 3.01 6.64
N VAL A 35 -12.62 3.64 5.75
CA VAL A 35 -11.49 3.01 5.08
C VAL A 35 -10.48 2.42 6.06
N ARG A 36 -10.18 3.13 7.17
CA ARG A 36 -9.27 2.60 8.21
C ARG A 36 -9.85 1.39 8.93
N LEU A 37 -11.15 1.41 9.20
CA LEU A 37 -11.85 0.28 9.84
C LEU A 37 -11.85 -0.94 8.91
N ASP A 38 -12.16 -0.77 7.62
CA ASP A 38 -12.18 -1.89 6.68
C ASP A 38 -10.81 -2.54 6.53
N VAL A 39 -9.76 -1.72 6.37
CA VAL A 39 -8.38 -2.20 6.30
C VAL A 39 -7.99 -2.90 7.60
N GLY A 40 -8.35 -2.32 8.75
CA GLY A 40 -8.07 -2.91 10.06
C GLY A 40 -8.73 -4.27 10.26
N LEU A 41 -9.99 -4.41 9.86
CA LEU A 41 -10.72 -5.67 9.94
C LEU A 41 -10.19 -6.70 8.92
N ALA A 42 -9.81 -6.27 7.72
CA ALA A 42 -9.15 -7.14 6.74
C ALA A 42 -7.82 -7.68 7.28
N TRP A 43 -7.01 -6.83 7.92
CA TRP A 43 -5.78 -7.26 8.58
C TRP A 43 -6.04 -8.16 9.78
N LEU A 44 -7.07 -7.89 10.57
CA LEU A 44 -7.47 -8.76 11.68
C LEU A 44 -7.81 -10.16 11.17
N ALA A 45 -8.60 -10.25 10.10
CA ALA A 45 -8.93 -11.53 9.48
C ALA A 45 -7.70 -12.24 8.91
N ALA A 46 -6.81 -11.52 8.23
CA ALA A 46 -5.57 -12.09 7.70
C ALA A 46 -4.64 -12.60 8.83
N LEU A 47 -4.46 -11.82 9.90
CA LEU A 47 -3.60 -12.17 11.04
C LEU A 47 -4.26 -13.16 12.01
N SER A 48 -5.58 -13.38 11.92
CA SER A 48 -6.27 -14.41 12.70
C SER A 48 -5.71 -15.81 12.48
N ILE A 49 -5.09 -16.06 11.31
CA ILE A 49 -4.42 -17.33 11.00
C ILE A 49 -3.29 -17.65 11.99
N LEU A 50 -2.62 -16.62 12.53
CA LEU A 50 -1.58 -16.77 13.54
C LEU A 50 -2.14 -17.33 14.86
N LEU A 51 -3.44 -17.16 15.12
CA LEU A 51 -4.13 -17.74 16.26
C LEU A 51 -4.78 -19.09 15.92
N LEU A 52 -5.43 -19.18 14.75
CA LEU A 52 -6.18 -20.37 14.33
C LEU A 52 -5.26 -21.56 14.08
N VAL A 53 -4.14 -21.39 13.36
CA VAL A 53 -3.27 -22.52 12.98
C VAL A 53 -2.63 -23.20 14.19
N PRO A 54 -1.96 -22.48 15.13
CA PRO A 54 -1.38 -23.14 16.30
C PRO A 54 -2.44 -23.80 17.18
N THR A 55 -3.62 -23.21 17.28
CA THR A 55 -4.74 -23.77 18.05
C THR A 55 -5.25 -25.06 17.41
N ASP A 56 -5.38 -25.09 16.08
CA ASP A 56 -5.84 -26.25 15.32
C ASP A 56 -4.87 -27.42 15.39
N VAL A 57 -3.57 -27.13 15.24
CA VAL A 57 -2.50 -28.11 15.44
C VAL A 57 -2.54 -28.65 16.88
N ALA A 58 -2.64 -27.76 17.87
CA ALA A 58 -2.69 -28.16 19.27
C ALA A 58 -3.93 -28.99 19.63
N SER A 59 -5.11 -28.67 19.06
CA SER A 59 -6.32 -29.47 19.28
C SER A 59 -6.25 -30.83 18.59
N THR A 60 -5.70 -30.87 17.39
CA THR A 60 -5.51 -32.12 16.63
C THR A 60 -4.56 -33.07 17.35
N LEU A 61 -3.42 -32.56 17.86
CA LEU A 61 -2.49 -33.35 18.66
C LEU A 61 -3.10 -33.87 19.98
N GLN A 62 -4.13 -33.20 20.49
CA GLN A 62 -4.89 -33.62 21.67
C GLN A 62 -6.08 -34.53 21.33
N GLY A 63 -6.31 -34.87 20.06
CA GLY A 63 -7.46 -35.65 19.62
C GLY A 63 -8.81 -34.93 19.79
N ARG A 64 -8.81 -33.60 19.90
CA ARG A 64 -10.02 -32.77 20.09
C ARG A 64 -10.40 -32.08 18.78
N GLN A 65 -11.69 -32.07 18.47
CA GLN A 65 -12.26 -31.27 17.38
C GLN A 65 -13.28 -30.27 17.95
N PRO A 66 -12.81 -29.15 18.53
CA PRO A 66 -13.72 -28.17 19.11
C PRO A 66 -14.57 -27.49 18.02
N SER A 67 -15.89 -27.47 18.21
CA SER A 67 -16.84 -26.84 17.28
C SER A 67 -16.56 -25.36 17.03
N VAL A 68 -16.05 -24.66 18.05
CA VAL A 68 -15.65 -23.24 18.00
C VAL A 68 -14.54 -22.99 16.97
N LEU A 69 -13.60 -23.93 16.82
CA LEU A 69 -12.50 -23.79 15.88
C LEU A 69 -12.96 -23.94 14.42
N SER A 70 -13.86 -24.89 14.16
CA SER A 70 -14.51 -25.04 12.85
C SER A 70 -15.30 -23.78 12.48
N GLN A 71 -16.01 -23.18 13.45
CA GLN A 71 -16.69 -21.90 13.25
C GLN A 71 -15.69 -20.76 12.98
N GLY A 72 -14.58 -20.70 13.70
CA GLY A 72 -13.52 -19.71 13.49
C GLY A 72 -12.95 -19.75 12.07
N TRP A 73 -12.62 -20.94 11.56
CA TRP A 73 -12.18 -21.13 10.18
C TRP A 73 -13.23 -20.72 9.15
N ARG A 74 -14.51 -21.10 9.37
CA ARG A 74 -15.61 -20.70 8.48
C ARG A 74 -15.80 -19.18 8.45
N MET A 75 -15.74 -18.53 9.61
CA MET A 75 -15.83 -17.07 9.70
C MET A 75 -14.66 -16.39 8.99
N ALA A 76 -13.43 -16.82 9.26
CA ALA A 76 -12.24 -16.26 8.61
C ALA A 76 -12.29 -16.42 7.08
N TYR A 77 -12.71 -17.61 6.60
CA TYR A 77 -12.87 -17.89 5.17
C TYR A 77 -13.92 -16.98 4.54
N TRP A 78 -15.16 -16.99 5.04
CA TRP A 78 -16.26 -16.25 4.41
C TRP A 78 -16.09 -14.74 4.52
N TYR A 79 -15.61 -14.26 5.67
CA TYR A 79 -15.29 -12.85 5.84
C TYR A 79 -14.17 -12.43 4.88
N GLY A 80 -13.06 -13.18 4.84
CA GLY A 80 -11.94 -12.90 3.93
C GLY A 80 -12.38 -12.90 2.47
N PHE A 81 -13.20 -13.86 2.07
CA PHE A 81 -13.75 -13.94 0.73
C PHE A 81 -14.61 -12.71 0.36
N ILE A 82 -15.57 -12.34 1.21
CA ILE A 82 -16.47 -11.20 0.97
C ILE A 82 -15.67 -9.88 0.94
N VAL A 83 -14.72 -9.71 1.86
CA VAL A 83 -13.90 -8.52 1.95
C VAL A 83 -13.01 -8.36 0.71
N GLN A 84 -12.35 -9.44 0.30
CA GLN A 84 -11.43 -9.44 -0.83
C GLN A 84 -12.15 -9.19 -2.16
N PHE A 85 -13.28 -9.83 -2.39
CA PHE A 85 -13.97 -9.77 -3.69
C PHE A 85 -15.08 -8.73 -3.76
N THR A 86 -15.57 -8.19 -2.65
CA THR A 86 -16.68 -7.22 -2.66
C THR A 86 -16.32 -5.91 -1.98
N ILE A 87 -15.98 -5.94 -0.69
CA ILE A 87 -15.90 -4.72 0.12
C ILE A 87 -14.69 -3.86 -0.29
N LEU A 88 -13.48 -4.46 -0.34
CA LEU A 88 -12.26 -3.71 -0.67
C LEU A 88 -12.26 -3.15 -2.10
N PRO A 89 -12.61 -3.92 -3.15
CA PRO A 89 -12.67 -3.38 -4.51
C PRO A 89 -13.72 -2.28 -4.66
N PHE A 90 -14.87 -2.42 -3.99
CA PHE A 90 -15.90 -1.38 -3.98
C PHE A 90 -15.41 -0.10 -3.29
N HIS A 91 -14.81 -0.20 -2.10
CA HIS A 91 -14.27 0.95 -1.39
C HIS A 91 -13.10 1.61 -2.12
N GLN A 92 -12.26 0.84 -2.81
CA GLN A 92 -11.18 1.36 -3.65
C GLN A 92 -11.73 2.23 -4.78
N GLU A 93 -12.67 1.70 -5.58
CA GLU A 93 -13.32 2.46 -6.66
C GLU A 93 -14.09 3.67 -6.11
N LEU A 94 -14.74 3.51 -4.95
CA LEU A 94 -15.46 4.61 -4.31
C LEU A 94 -14.49 5.72 -3.90
N ALA A 95 -13.36 5.39 -3.28
CA ALA A 95 -12.36 6.35 -2.85
C ALA A 95 -11.71 7.10 -4.03
N ASP A 96 -11.50 6.42 -5.16
CA ASP A 96 -10.86 6.95 -6.36
C ASP A 96 -11.83 7.74 -7.27
N SER A 97 -13.14 7.49 -7.19
CA SER A 97 -14.13 8.20 -8.00
C SER A 97 -14.10 9.74 -7.83
N GLY A 98 -14.11 10.46 -8.96
CA GLY A 98 -14.12 11.94 -9.00
C GLY A 98 -15.51 12.58 -8.95
N HIS A 99 -16.58 11.77 -9.01
CA HIS A 99 -17.96 12.25 -9.02
C HIS A 99 -18.31 13.08 -7.77
N PHE A 100 -19.27 13.98 -7.92
CA PHE A 100 -19.59 14.98 -6.89
C PHE A 100 -20.56 14.46 -5.83
N HIS A 101 -21.46 13.53 -6.17
CA HIS A 101 -22.45 12.97 -5.27
C HIS A 101 -22.13 11.52 -4.90
N LEU A 102 -22.45 11.11 -3.66
CA LEU A 102 -22.16 9.76 -3.19
C LEU A 102 -22.90 8.68 -4.01
N ALA A 103 -24.14 8.94 -4.42
CA ALA A 103 -24.92 8.02 -5.25
C ALA A 103 -24.21 7.73 -6.59
N ASP A 104 -23.78 8.78 -7.30
CA ASP A 104 -23.03 8.65 -8.56
C ASP A 104 -21.73 7.87 -8.36
N ARG A 105 -21.03 8.10 -7.24
CA ARG A 105 -19.82 7.37 -6.87
C ARG A 105 -20.12 5.88 -6.65
N CYS A 106 -21.15 5.55 -5.88
CA CYS A 106 -21.54 4.16 -5.62
C CYS A 106 -21.94 3.41 -6.89
N ILE A 107 -22.74 4.04 -7.76
CA ILE A 107 -23.18 3.45 -9.03
C ILE A 107 -21.97 3.23 -9.95
N ALA A 108 -21.08 4.22 -10.08
CA ALA A 108 -19.87 4.09 -10.87
C ALA A 108 -18.95 2.98 -10.34
N SER A 109 -18.73 2.92 -9.03
CA SER A 109 -17.92 1.87 -8.39
C SER A 109 -18.50 0.48 -8.61
N LEU A 110 -19.81 0.33 -8.49
CA LEU A 110 -20.47 -0.96 -8.72
C LEU A 110 -20.35 -1.36 -10.20
N ARG A 111 -20.62 -0.44 -11.13
CA ARG A 111 -20.49 -0.69 -12.56
C ARG A 111 -19.07 -1.12 -12.94
N ASN A 112 -18.05 -0.40 -12.48
CA ASN A 112 -16.66 -0.71 -12.79
C ASN A 112 -16.25 -2.11 -12.28
N ASN A 113 -16.63 -2.44 -11.03
CA ASN A 113 -16.37 -3.75 -10.47
C ASN A 113 -17.13 -4.86 -11.21
N LEU A 114 -18.40 -4.65 -11.57
CA LEU A 114 -19.19 -5.61 -12.34
C LEU A 114 -18.60 -5.87 -13.73
N VAL A 115 -18.11 -4.84 -14.42
CA VAL A 115 -17.42 -5.00 -15.70
C VAL A 115 -16.14 -5.82 -15.53
N PHE A 116 -15.32 -5.49 -14.53
CA PHE A 116 -14.10 -6.24 -14.22
C PHE A 116 -14.39 -7.73 -13.96
N TYR A 117 -15.37 -8.03 -13.09
CA TYR A 117 -15.76 -9.40 -12.79
C TYR A 117 -16.42 -10.10 -13.98
N GLY A 118 -17.21 -9.38 -14.77
CA GLY A 118 -17.82 -9.92 -15.98
C GLY A 118 -16.77 -10.39 -16.98
N ILE A 119 -15.71 -9.60 -17.20
CA ILE A 119 -14.58 -9.99 -18.05
C ILE A 119 -13.86 -11.22 -17.48
N LEU A 120 -13.57 -11.23 -16.18
CA LEU A 120 -12.84 -12.32 -15.53
C LEU A 120 -13.63 -13.64 -15.57
N VAL A 121 -14.93 -13.60 -15.26
CA VAL A 121 -15.83 -14.74 -15.36
C VAL A 121 -15.99 -15.17 -16.82
N GLY A 122 -16.07 -14.24 -17.76
CA GLY A 122 -16.15 -14.54 -19.20
C GLY A 122 -14.95 -15.32 -19.70
N ILE A 123 -13.73 -14.88 -19.36
CA ILE A 123 -12.48 -15.59 -19.69
C ILE A 123 -12.45 -16.98 -19.05
N GLY A 124 -12.80 -17.07 -17.75
CA GLY A 124 -12.84 -18.35 -17.03
C GLY A 124 -13.86 -19.33 -17.62
N ALA A 125 -15.05 -18.85 -17.98
CA ALA A 125 -16.10 -19.65 -18.59
C ALA A 125 -15.71 -20.11 -20.01
N ALA A 126 -15.06 -19.25 -20.80
CA ALA A 126 -14.55 -19.63 -22.12
C ALA A 126 -13.47 -20.73 -22.02
N GLY A 127 -12.54 -20.61 -21.06
CA GLY A 127 -11.55 -21.65 -20.78
C GLY A 127 -12.18 -22.97 -20.33
N LEU A 128 -13.18 -22.91 -19.45
CA LEU A 128 -13.91 -24.10 -18.99
C LEU A 128 -14.68 -24.77 -20.14
N LEU A 129 -15.34 -23.97 -20.97
CA LEU A 129 -16.06 -24.45 -22.16
C LEU A 129 -15.10 -25.17 -23.12
N LEU A 130 -13.92 -24.59 -23.37
CA LEU A 130 -12.89 -25.21 -24.20
C LEU A 130 -12.49 -26.59 -23.65
N LEU A 131 -12.22 -26.70 -22.35
CA LEU A 131 -11.86 -27.99 -21.72
C LEU A 131 -12.95 -29.06 -21.83
N ILE A 132 -14.22 -28.64 -21.77
CA ILE A 132 -15.36 -29.54 -21.97
C ILE A 132 -15.44 -30.00 -23.44
N LEU A 133 -15.28 -29.06 -24.38
CA LEU A 133 -15.33 -29.35 -25.82
C LEU A 133 -14.18 -30.26 -26.27
N THR A 134 -12.97 -30.07 -25.73
CA THR A 134 -11.80 -30.93 -26.02
C THR A 134 -11.81 -32.23 -25.23
N ARG A 135 -12.90 -32.55 -24.49
CA ARG A 135 -13.07 -33.77 -23.68
C ARG A 135 -12.00 -33.96 -22.58
N HIS A 136 -11.37 -32.88 -22.14
CA HIS A 136 -10.44 -32.91 -21.01
C HIS A 136 -11.15 -32.73 -19.65
N LEU A 137 -12.39 -32.24 -19.65
CA LEU A 137 -13.21 -32.09 -18.45
C LEU A 137 -14.65 -32.55 -18.67
N TYR A 138 -15.15 -33.40 -17.78
CA TYR A 138 -16.57 -33.78 -17.74
C TYR A 138 -17.37 -32.78 -16.92
N ILE A 139 -18.61 -32.52 -17.32
CA ILE A 139 -19.52 -31.57 -16.66
C ILE A 139 -19.70 -31.91 -15.16
N THR A 140 -19.77 -33.20 -14.83
CA THR A 140 -19.86 -33.70 -13.45
C THR A 140 -18.67 -33.30 -12.57
N ASN A 141 -17.51 -33.06 -13.18
CA ASN A 141 -16.25 -32.79 -12.48
C ASN A 141 -15.90 -31.30 -12.43
N VAL A 142 -16.74 -30.43 -13.01
CA VAL A 142 -16.49 -28.98 -13.08
C VAL A 142 -16.31 -28.37 -11.69
N VAL A 143 -17.16 -28.73 -10.73
CA VAL A 143 -17.06 -28.21 -9.36
C VAL A 143 -15.73 -28.62 -8.70
N GLY A 144 -15.36 -29.90 -8.83
CA GLY A 144 -14.08 -30.41 -8.32
C GLY A 144 -12.88 -29.71 -8.95
N PHE A 145 -12.94 -29.47 -10.27
CA PHE A 145 -11.92 -28.72 -11.00
C PHE A 145 -11.79 -27.28 -10.51
N CYS A 146 -12.90 -26.58 -10.27
CA CYS A 146 -12.90 -25.22 -9.73
C CYS A 146 -12.30 -25.17 -8.32
N ILE A 147 -12.64 -26.13 -7.45
CA ILE A 147 -12.07 -26.22 -6.10
C ILE A 147 -10.55 -26.47 -6.18
N ALA A 148 -10.12 -27.41 -7.00
CA ALA A 148 -8.71 -27.74 -7.18
C ALA A 148 -7.93 -26.55 -7.77
N SER A 149 -8.49 -25.87 -8.77
CA SER A 149 -7.87 -24.69 -9.40
C SER A 149 -7.75 -23.51 -8.44
N SER A 150 -8.78 -23.28 -7.61
CA SER A 150 -8.75 -22.24 -6.57
C SER A 150 -7.66 -22.51 -5.53
N ASN A 151 -7.52 -23.77 -5.08
CA ASN A 151 -6.46 -24.16 -4.17
C ASN A 151 -5.07 -24.02 -4.83
N ALA A 152 -4.92 -24.46 -6.08
CA ALA A 152 -3.67 -24.31 -6.84
C ALA A 152 -3.27 -22.84 -6.99
N PHE A 153 -4.21 -21.94 -7.30
CA PHE A 153 -3.96 -20.50 -7.35
C PHE A 153 -3.45 -19.97 -6.01
N GLY A 154 -4.09 -20.34 -4.90
CA GLY A 154 -3.67 -19.95 -3.55
C GLY A 154 -2.26 -20.44 -3.20
N LEU A 155 -1.91 -21.69 -3.54
CA LEU A 155 -0.58 -22.24 -3.33
C LEU A 155 0.47 -21.55 -4.21
N ILE A 156 0.19 -21.33 -5.50
CA ILE A 156 1.09 -20.63 -6.41
C ILE A 156 1.35 -19.20 -5.92
N ALA A 157 0.30 -18.47 -5.56
CA ALA A 157 0.44 -17.14 -4.97
C ALA A 157 1.27 -17.19 -3.67
N GLY A 158 0.97 -18.14 -2.79
CA GLY A 158 1.73 -18.38 -1.56
C GLY A 158 3.22 -18.61 -1.82
N ILE A 159 3.58 -19.44 -2.79
CA ILE A 159 4.97 -19.71 -3.18
C ILE A 159 5.66 -18.42 -3.66
N PHE A 160 5.00 -17.61 -4.49
CA PHE A 160 5.57 -16.33 -4.95
C PHE A 160 5.77 -15.33 -3.80
N LEU A 161 4.79 -15.16 -2.92
CA LEU A 161 4.91 -14.28 -1.76
C LEU A 161 5.97 -14.78 -0.77
N MET A 162 6.01 -16.09 -0.54
CA MET A 162 7.01 -16.73 0.31
C MET A 162 8.40 -16.52 -0.27
N GLY A 163 8.62 -16.75 -1.57
CA GLY A 163 9.91 -16.50 -2.22
C GLY A 163 10.46 -15.09 -1.98
N TYR A 164 9.58 -14.08 -1.95
CA TYR A 164 9.97 -12.73 -1.55
C TYR A 164 10.38 -12.65 -0.08
N GLY A 165 9.58 -13.20 0.85
CA GLY A 165 9.91 -13.23 2.28
C GLY A 165 11.24 -13.92 2.58
N LEU A 166 11.45 -15.09 2.00
CA LEU A 166 12.62 -15.95 2.18
C LEU A 166 13.92 -15.33 1.66
N VAL A 167 13.87 -14.67 0.50
CA VAL A 167 15.10 -14.16 -0.15
C VAL A 167 15.28 -12.66 0.03
N ALA A 168 14.23 -11.87 -0.15
CA ALA A 168 14.36 -10.41 -0.15
C ALA A 168 14.60 -9.85 1.25
N ILE A 169 14.01 -10.44 2.30
CA ILE A 169 14.17 -9.95 3.68
C ILE A 169 15.61 -10.17 4.19
N PRO A 170 16.20 -11.39 4.17
CA PRO A 170 17.58 -11.58 4.61
C PRO A 170 18.57 -10.75 3.79
N LYS A 171 18.37 -10.66 2.47
CA LYS A 171 19.22 -9.84 1.59
C LYS A 171 19.12 -8.36 1.92
N LYS A 172 17.92 -7.86 2.24
CA LYS A 172 17.72 -6.46 2.67
C LYS A 172 18.42 -6.23 4.00
N LEU A 173 18.22 -7.09 5.01
CA LEU A 173 18.89 -6.99 6.31
C LEU A 173 20.42 -7.02 6.18
N TRP A 174 20.95 -7.92 5.35
CA TRP A 174 22.39 -8.01 5.10
C TRP A 174 22.94 -6.74 4.44
N ARG A 175 22.22 -6.19 3.45
CA ARG A 175 22.59 -4.91 2.84
C ARG A 175 22.54 -3.76 3.84
N LEU A 176 21.58 -3.77 4.77
CA LEU A 176 21.48 -2.75 5.81
C LEU A 176 22.68 -2.75 6.78
N ALA A 177 23.42 -3.86 6.88
CA ALA A 177 24.63 -3.92 7.68
C ALA A 177 25.86 -3.28 6.99
N ASP A 178 25.87 -3.11 5.66
CA ASP A 178 27.00 -2.53 4.93
C ASP A 178 26.72 -1.09 4.49
N SER A 179 27.33 -0.14 5.20
CA SER A 179 27.20 1.30 4.95
C SER A 179 27.65 1.72 3.54
N LYS A 180 28.64 1.04 2.94
CA LYS A 180 29.10 1.38 1.58
C LYS A 180 28.06 1.01 0.53
N THR A 181 27.54 -0.22 0.62
CA THR A 181 26.46 -0.69 -0.25
C THR A 181 25.19 0.13 -0.06
N GLN A 182 24.79 0.42 1.18
CA GLN A 182 23.63 1.28 1.46
C GLN A 182 23.77 2.65 0.80
N ARG A 183 24.94 3.29 0.91
CA ARG A 183 25.17 4.61 0.32
C ARG A 183 24.98 4.58 -1.19
N ARG A 184 25.56 3.60 -1.88
CA ARG A 184 25.40 3.43 -3.34
C ARG A 184 23.94 3.23 -3.72
N VAL A 185 23.22 2.39 -2.99
CA VAL A 185 21.79 2.10 -3.25
C VAL A 185 20.92 3.34 -3.02
N LEU A 186 21.11 4.05 -1.91
CA LEU A 186 20.34 5.24 -1.57
C LEU A 186 20.58 6.37 -2.59
N THR A 187 21.81 6.63 -3.00
CA THR A 187 22.10 7.65 -4.01
C THR A 187 21.43 7.34 -5.34
N HIS A 188 21.49 6.08 -5.79
CA HIS A 188 20.80 5.65 -7.01
C HIS A 188 19.28 5.79 -6.88
N GLN A 189 18.71 5.31 -5.77
CA GLN A 189 17.27 5.41 -5.52
C GLN A 189 16.80 6.86 -5.44
N ALA A 190 17.55 7.74 -4.79
CA ALA A 190 17.24 9.16 -4.69
C ALA A 190 17.20 9.82 -6.08
N GLY A 191 18.15 9.48 -6.98
CA GLY A 191 18.14 9.96 -8.36
C GLY A 191 16.89 9.52 -9.13
N VAL A 192 16.60 8.22 -9.15
CA VAL A 192 15.38 7.69 -9.81
C VAL A 192 14.11 8.30 -9.23
N GLN A 193 14.06 8.48 -7.90
CA GLN A 193 12.90 9.04 -7.23
C GLN A 193 12.75 10.54 -7.49
N ALA A 194 13.85 11.27 -7.67
CA ALA A 194 13.83 12.67 -8.10
C ALA A 194 13.20 12.81 -9.49
N ASP A 195 13.60 11.96 -10.45
CA ASP A 195 13.04 11.96 -11.81
C ASP A 195 11.54 11.66 -11.81
N ARG A 196 11.10 10.71 -10.97
CA ARG A 196 9.67 10.41 -10.75
C ARG A 196 8.93 11.58 -10.15
N ALA A 197 9.50 12.25 -9.15
CA ALA A 197 8.90 13.44 -8.54
C ALA A 197 8.78 14.59 -9.56
N ILE A 198 9.77 14.81 -10.42
CA ILE A 198 9.72 15.79 -11.51
C ILE A 198 8.62 15.44 -12.52
N SER A 199 8.54 14.17 -12.92
CA SER A 199 7.52 13.69 -13.86
C SER A 199 6.10 13.86 -13.29
N ALA A 200 5.89 13.46 -12.03
CA ALA A 200 4.61 13.62 -11.34
C ALA A 200 4.23 15.11 -11.16
N ARG A 201 5.23 15.96 -10.90
CA ARG A 201 5.06 17.42 -10.84
C ARG A 201 4.58 17.99 -12.17
N LEU A 202 5.16 17.55 -13.29
CA LEU A 202 4.77 17.95 -14.64
C LEU A 202 3.34 17.52 -14.96
N GLU A 203 2.94 16.30 -14.58
CA GLU A 203 1.55 15.86 -14.78
C GLU A 203 0.54 16.67 -13.95
N LEU A 204 0.91 17.05 -12.73
CA LEU A 204 0.09 17.97 -11.92
C LEU A 204 -0.02 19.35 -12.58
N SER A 205 1.08 19.91 -13.10
CA SER A 205 1.03 21.22 -13.77
C SER A 205 0.19 21.19 -15.05
N LYS A 206 0.28 20.11 -15.85
CA LYS A 206 -0.62 19.87 -17.01
C LYS A 206 -2.09 19.79 -16.59
N ALA A 207 -2.40 19.00 -15.56
CA ALA A 207 -3.77 18.86 -15.08
C ALA A 207 -4.34 20.19 -14.58
N ARG A 208 -3.51 21.03 -13.92
CA ARG A 208 -3.91 22.36 -13.48
C ARG A 208 -4.09 23.34 -14.64
N ALA A 209 -3.24 23.28 -15.65
CA ALA A 209 -3.36 24.08 -16.86
C ALA A 209 -4.67 23.75 -17.60
N LEU A 210 -4.99 22.45 -17.71
CA LEU A 210 -6.25 21.98 -18.28
C LEU A 210 -7.44 22.50 -17.48
N VAL A 211 -7.39 22.47 -16.15
CA VAL A 211 -8.44 23.04 -15.29
C VAL A 211 -8.62 24.54 -15.51
N ALA A 212 -7.54 25.30 -15.67
CA ALA A 212 -7.62 26.73 -15.95
C ALA A 212 -8.32 26.99 -17.29
N LYS A 213 -7.91 26.28 -18.34
CA LYS A 213 -8.48 26.40 -19.69
C LYS A 213 -9.94 25.95 -19.76
N VAL A 214 -10.28 24.82 -19.14
CA VAL A 214 -11.66 24.32 -19.04
C VAL A 214 -12.53 25.28 -18.23
N SER A 215 -11.99 25.92 -17.18
CA SER A 215 -12.72 26.91 -16.41
C SER A 215 -13.14 28.15 -17.23
N GLU A 216 -12.44 28.48 -18.31
CA GLU A 216 -12.80 29.59 -19.19
C GLU A 216 -14.04 29.26 -20.03
N MET A 217 -14.27 27.97 -20.34
CA MET A 217 -15.43 27.52 -21.12
C MET A 217 -16.77 27.63 -20.39
N PHE A 218 -16.77 27.74 -19.05
CA PHE A 218 -17.98 27.78 -18.22
C PHE A 218 -18.23 29.19 -17.66
N PRO A 219 -19.16 29.99 -18.24
CA PRO A 219 -19.51 31.31 -17.72
C PRO A 219 -20.10 31.26 -16.30
N ARG A 220 -20.12 32.39 -15.60
CA ARG A 220 -20.65 32.48 -14.22
C ARG A 220 -22.11 32.06 -14.06
N ARG A 221 -22.91 32.15 -15.13
CA ARG A 221 -24.34 31.82 -15.14
C ARG A 221 -24.62 30.34 -15.44
N ASP A 222 -23.60 29.57 -15.80
CA ASP A 222 -23.75 28.16 -16.17
C ASP A 222 -24.09 27.29 -14.93
N PRO A 223 -25.09 26.40 -14.98
CA PRO A 223 -25.39 25.46 -13.89
C PRO A 223 -24.21 24.55 -13.50
N MET A 224 -23.28 24.26 -14.41
CA MET A 224 -22.06 23.49 -14.18
C MET A 224 -20.95 24.28 -13.49
N ARG A 225 -21.04 25.62 -13.46
CA ARG A 225 -20.05 26.49 -12.83
C ARG A 225 -19.78 26.11 -11.38
N LYS A 226 -20.82 25.75 -10.62
CA LYS A 226 -20.70 25.30 -9.22
C LYS A 226 -19.82 24.06 -9.04
N TYR A 227 -19.77 23.18 -10.04
CA TYR A 227 -18.91 21.99 -10.04
C TYR A 227 -17.49 22.37 -10.44
N MET A 228 -17.34 23.22 -11.45
CA MET A 228 -16.06 23.75 -11.89
C MET A 228 -15.35 24.53 -10.78
N ASP A 229 -16.05 25.39 -10.03
CA ASP A 229 -15.49 26.17 -8.91
C ASP A 229 -14.91 25.26 -7.81
N LYS A 230 -15.51 24.07 -7.57
CA LYS A 230 -14.95 23.06 -6.66
C LYS A 230 -13.62 22.51 -7.18
N ILE A 231 -13.51 22.29 -8.49
CA ILE A 231 -12.27 21.82 -9.14
C ILE A 231 -11.20 22.92 -9.12
N VAL A 232 -11.57 24.17 -9.41
CA VAL A 232 -10.66 25.33 -9.35
C VAL A 232 -10.13 25.50 -7.92
N THR A 233 -10.99 25.44 -6.91
CA THR A 233 -10.58 25.50 -5.50
C THR A 233 -9.56 24.40 -5.15
N LEU A 234 -9.79 23.18 -5.66
CA LEU A 234 -8.83 22.08 -5.49
C LEU A 234 -7.50 22.35 -6.21
N SER A 235 -7.55 22.88 -7.43
CA SER A 235 -6.37 23.23 -8.23
C SER A 235 -5.51 24.30 -7.55
N VAL A 236 -6.15 25.31 -6.95
CA VAL A 236 -5.46 26.36 -6.17
C VAL A 236 -4.78 25.75 -4.95
N ARG A 237 -5.46 24.89 -4.19
CA ARG A 237 -4.89 24.22 -3.02
C ARG A 237 -3.68 23.37 -3.37
N LEU A 238 -3.80 22.50 -4.37
CA LEU A 238 -2.68 21.67 -4.85
C LEU A 238 -1.55 22.52 -5.43
N GLY A 239 -1.86 23.72 -5.87
CA GLY A 239 -0.88 24.67 -6.38
C GLY A 239 0.05 25.29 -5.37
N GLN A 240 -0.35 25.37 -4.10
CA GLN A 240 0.49 25.91 -3.05
C GLN A 240 1.71 25.03 -2.76
N GLU A 241 1.66 23.75 -3.15
CA GLU A 241 2.78 22.80 -2.98
C GLU A 241 3.81 22.85 -4.11
N LEU A 242 3.50 23.56 -5.19
CA LEU A 242 4.38 23.74 -6.34
C LEU A 242 5.29 24.96 -6.15
N PRO A 243 6.51 24.96 -6.70
CA PRO A 243 7.36 26.15 -6.72
C PRO A 243 6.68 27.31 -7.44
N SER A 244 6.68 28.50 -6.83
CA SER A 244 5.92 29.68 -7.30
C SER A 244 6.32 30.24 -8.68
N ALA A 245 7.43 29.80 -9.26
CA ALA A 245 8.08 30.43 -10.41
C ALA A 245 7.82 29.72 -11.76
N GLU A 246 7.06 28.64 -11.81
CA GLU A 246 6.91 27.83 -13.02
C GLU A 246 5.60 28.15 -13.78
N PRO A 247 5.67 28.62 -15.04
CA PRO A 247 4.47 28.87 -15.84
C PRO A 247 3.73 27.57 -16.15
N LEU A 248 2.40 27.65 -16.24
CA LEU A 248 1.58 26.51 -16.62
C LEU A 248 1.92 26.09 -18.06
N PRO A 249 2.09 24.77 -18.32
CA PRO A 249 2.36 24.28 -19.66
C PRO A 249 1.18 24.58 -20.59
N ARG A 250 1.46 24.75 -21.89
CA ARG A 250 0.41 24.85 -22.92
C ARG A 250 -0.38 23.55 -22.98
N VAL A 251 -1.69 23.68 -23.16
CA VAL A 251 -2.62 22.56 -23.26
C VAL A 251 -3.18 22.56 -24.68
N ASP A 252 -3.05 21.43 -25.37
CA ASP A 252 -3.56 21.24 -26.72
C ASP A 252 -5.10 21.29 -26.72
N ASP A 253 -5.69 21.92 -27.74
CA ASP A 253 -7.15 22.09 -27.87
C ASP A 253 -7.89 20.76 -28.01
N GLU A 254 -7.25 19.71 -28.54
CA GLU A 254 -7.81 18.36 -28.67
C GLU A 254 -8.14 17.69 -27.33
N GLN A 255 -7.65 18.22 -26.21
CA GLN A 255 -7.90 17.68 -24.86
C GLN A 255 -9.15 18.29 -24.20
N MET A 256 -10.01 19.03 -24.93
CA MET A 256 -11.05 19.90 -24.36
C MET A 256 -12.49 19.38 -24.43
N ASP A 257 -12.71 18.06 -24.49
CA ASP A 257 -14.06 17.47 -24.47
C ASP A 257 -14.65 17.40 -23.06
N TYR A 258 -15.03 18.56 -22.50
CA TYR A 258 -15.64 18.67 -21.17
C TYR A 258 -16.98 19.41 -21.27
N PHE A 259 -18.08 18.66 -21.39
CA PHE A 259 -19.42 19.23 -21.56
C PHE A 259 -20.35 18.86 -20.40
N ASP A 260 -20.17 17.66 -19.84
CA ASP A 260 -21.09 17.10 -18.87
C ASP A 260 -20.52 17.03 -17.44
N ARG A 261 -21.41 16.78 -16.48
CA ARG A 261 -21.03 16.54 -15.07
C ARG A 261 -20.09 15.34 -14.91
N GLN A 262 -20.24 14.31 -15.74
CA GLN A 262 -19.37 13.14 -15.72
C GLN A 262 -17.94 13.53 -16.12
N ASP A 263 -17.78 14.31 -17.19
CA ASP A 263 -16.48 14.79 -17.68
C ASP A 263 -15.78 15.67 -16.63
N LEU A 264 -16.53 16.57 -15.97
CA LEU A 264 -16.01 17.34 -14.84
C LEU A 264 -15.60 16.45 -13.66
N GLY A 265 -16.32 15.33 -13.45
CA GLY A 265 -15.93 14.29 -12.50
C GLY A 265 -14.60 13.63 -12.88
N HIS A 266 -14.39 13.32 -14.17
CA HIS A 266 -13.13 12.79 -14.69
C HIS A 266 -11.98 13.79 -14.55
N LEU A 267 -12.22 15.07 -14.85
CA LEU A 267 -11.25 16.15 -14.67
C LEU A 267 -10.83 16.28 -13.20
N ARG A 268 -11.81 16.24 -12.28
CA ARG A 268 -11.56 16.26 -10.84
C ARG A 268 -10.74 15.06 -10.37
N ARG A 269 -11.06 13.85 -10.86
CA ARG A 269 -10.28 12.64 -10.56
C ARG A 269 -8.85 12.81 -11.05
N ARG A 270 -8.65 13.18 -12.31
CA ARG A 270 -7.32 13.39 -12.91
C ARG A 270 -6.48 14.39 -12.12
N LEU A 271 -7.05 15.55 -11.77
CA LEU A 271 -6.37 16.56 -10.96
C LEU A 271 -5.98 16.02 -9.57
N ARG A 272 -6.91 15.33 -8.91
CA ARG A 272 -6.68 14.75 -7.58
C ARG A 272 -5.59 13.68 -7.62
N THR A 273 -5.68 12.73 -8.55
CA THR A 273 -4.71 11.65 -8.71
C THR A 273 -3.32 12.20 -9.04
N ALA A 274 -3.22 13.25 -9.87
CA ALA A 274 -1.95 13.91 -10.16
C ALA A 274 -1.37 14.59 -8.90
N GLY A 275 -2.21 15.25 -8.11
CA GLY A 275 -1.81 15.86 -6.83
C GLY A 275 -1.32 14.84 -5.81
N GLU A 276 -2.09 13.77 -5.59
CA GLU A 276 -1.73 12.68 -4.69
C GLU A 276 -0.44 11.97 -5.15
N SER A 277 -0.26 11.79 -6.46
CA SER A 277 0.96 11.20 -7.03
C SER A 277 2.17 12.10 -6.78
N TYR A 278 2.09 13.41 -7.05
CA TYR A 278 3.20 14.33 -6.77
C TYR A 278 3.55 14.37 -5.28
N ALA A 279 2.55 14.46 -4.40
CA ALA A 279 2.75 14.46 -2.96
C ALA A 279 3.45 13.17 -2.49
N ARG A 280 3.02 12.00 -3.01
CA ARG A 280 3.64 10.70 -2.73
C ARG A 280 5.09 10.65 -3.20
N GLU A 281 5.36 10.93 -4.48
CA GLU A 281 6.70 10.82 -5.03
C GLU A 281 7.68 11.79 -4.35
N ARG A 282 7.22 13.01 -4.03
CA ARG A 282 7.98 14.01 -3.27
C ARG A 282 8.28 13.53 -1.85
N SER A 283 7.31 12.97 -1.14
CA SER A 283 7.50 12.45 0.21
C SER A 283 8.56 11.34 0.23
N LEU A 284 8.45 10.39 -0.71
CA LEU A 284 9.42 9.30 -0.87
C LEU A 284 10.82 9.83 -1.18
N TYR A 285 10.94 10.85 -2.04
CA TYR A 285 12.21 11.50 -2.32
C TYR A 285 12.83 12.13 -1.07
N LEU A 286 12.04 12.90 -0.30
CA LEU A 286 12.50 13.54 0.93
C LEU A 286 12.93 12.51 1.98
N GLU A 287 12.21 11.38 2.08
CA GLU A 287 12.58 10.28 2.97
C GLU A 287 13.92 9.65 2.55
N LEU A 288 14.15 9.40 1.27
CA LEU A 288 15.42 8.86 0.78
C LEU A 288 16.59 9.82 1.03
N VAL A 289 16.39 11.12 0.77
CA VAL A 289 17.38 12.15 1.10
C VAL A 289 17.64 12.17 2.60
N GLN A 290 16.60 11.97 3.41
CA GLN A 290 16.77 11.85 4.85
C GLN A 290 17.58 10.62 5.26
N GLN A 291 17.27 9.45 4.74
CA GLN A 291 18.05 8.24 5.02
C GLN A 291 19.52 8.39 4.57
N PHE A 292 19.76 9.09 3.45
CA PHE A 292 21.11 9.36 2.96
C PHE A 292 21.95 10.18 3.96
N PHE A 293 21.43 11.32 4.42
CA PHE A 293 22.14 12.17 5.40
C PHE A 293 22.33 11.47 6.75
N GLU A 294 21.37 10.66 7.21
CA GLU A 294 21.53 9.86 8.43
C GLU A 294 22.65 8.82 8.28
N LEU A 295 22.74 8.17 7.12
CA LEU A 295 23.83 7.25 6.83
C LEU A 295 25.18 7.97 6.74
N GLU A 296 25.22 9.15 6.15
CA GLU A 296 26.43 9.97 6.04
C GLU A 296 26.93 10.42 7.41
N ASP A 297 26.02 10.81 8.33
CA ASP A 297 26.34 11.07 9.72
C ASP A 297 26.99 9.83 10.38
N VAL A 298 26.44 8.62 10.17
CA VAL A 298 27.01 7.38 10.73
C VAL A 298 28.42 7.12 10.18
N VAL A 299 28.63 7.26 8.87
CA VAL A 299 29.94 7.06 8.25
C VAL A 299 30.97 8.06 8.80
N ARG A 300 30.60 9.34 8.91
CA ARG A 300 31.47 10.39 9.45
C ARG A 300 31.79 10.20 10.93
N ASN A 301 30.84 9.70 11.73
CA ASN A 301 31.07 9.42 13.15
C ASN A 301 31.90 8.14 13.37
N LYS A 302 31.89 7.18 12.45
CA LYS A 302 32.80 6.01 12.51
C LYS A 302 34.27 6.41 12.42
N GLU A 303 34.59 7.48 11.70
CA GLU A 303 35.95 8.03 11.61
C GLU A 303 36.40 8.71 12.92
N ARG A 304 35.45 9.11 13.79
CA ARG A 304 35.70 9.79 15.07
C ARG A 304 35.51 8.84 16.24
N TRP A 305 36.49 7.98 16.47
CA TRP A 305 36.44 7.01 17.55
C TRP A 305 36.32 7.68 18.94
N GLY A 306 35.44 7.16 19.79
CA GLY A 306 35.33 7.58 21.20
C GLY A 306 34.71 8.96 21.43
N GLN A 307 34.19 9.64 20.40
CA GLN A 307 33.46 10.90 20.55
C GLN A 307 31.94 10.67 20.59
N PRO A 308 31.15 11.55 21.24
CA PRO A 308 29.70 11.45 21.20
C PRO A 308 29.19 11.63 19.76
N PHE A 309 28.14 10.89 19.40
CA PHE A 309 27.52 10.94 18.08
C PHE A 309 27.09 12.37 17.72
N ARG A 310 27.50 12.86 16.55
CA ARG A 310 27.08 14.15 16.02
C ARG A 310 26.14 13.95 14.83
N SER A 311 24.89 14.34 14.98
CA SER A 311 23.97 14.44 13.84
C SER A 311 24.04 15.81 13.19
N SER A 312 23.95 15.85 11.87
CA SER A 312 23.79 17.08 11.09
C SER A 312 22.40 17.71 11.24
N ARG A 313 21.39 16.94 11.67
CA ARG A 313 19.99 17.39 11.68
C ARG A 313 19.28 17.26 13.02
N HIS A 314 19.69 16.32 13.85
CA HIS A 314 19.10 16.16 15.18
C HIS A 314 19.82 17.02 16.21
N ARG A 315 19.07 17.48 17.23
CA ARG A 315 19.64 18.22 18.35
C ARG A 315 20.69 17.35 19.05
N ARG A 316 21.80 17.98 19.44
CA ARG A 316 22.86 17.32 20.22
C ARG A 316 22.28 16.76 21.52
N LEU A 317 22.45 15.45 21.71
CA LEU A 317 22.11 14.76 22.95
C LEU A 317 23.15 15.05 24.05
N PRO A 318 22.80 14.84 25.33
CA PRO A 318 23.78 14.80 26.42
C PRO A 318 24.93 13.85 26.08
N ASP A 319 26.15 14.16 26.50
CA ASP A 319 27.35 13.43 26.04
C ASP A 319 27.27 11.92 26.32
N TRP A 320 26.76 11.50 27.49
CA TRP A 320 26.55 10.08 27.82
C TRP A 320 25.60 9.37 26.83
N ALA A 321 24.52 10.05 26.43
CA ALA A 321 23.54 9.52 25.49
C ALA A 321 24.11 9.51 24.06
N GLY A 322 24.93 10.50 23.71
CA GLY A 322 25.66 10.55 22.44
C GLY A 322 26.69 9.43 22.31
N HIS A 323 27.35 9.02 23.41
CA HIS A 323 28.24 7.86 23.40
C HIS A 323 27.49 6.55 23.21
N LEU A 324 26.33 6.39 23.87
CA LEU A 324 25.47 5.22 23.68
C LEU A 324 24.94 5.14 22.24
N GLU A 325 24.48 6.26 21.69
CA GLU A 325 24.02 6.37 20.31
C GLU A 325 25.13 6.02 19.32
N TRP A 326 26.36 6.48 19.57
CA TRP A 326 27.52 6.12 18.77
C TRP A 326 27.78 4.61 18.81
N TRP A 327 27.79 4.00 20.01
CA TRP A 327 28.03 2.56 20.14
C TRP A 327 26.96 1.72 19.43
N TRP A 328 25.70 2.12 19.57
CA TRP A 328 24.59 1.51 18.86
C TRP A 328 24.74 1.64 17.34
N LYS A 329 24.80 2.86 16.81
CA LYS A 329 24.76 3.12 15.35
C LYS A 329 26.05 2.75 14.62
N CYS A 330 27.21 2.98 15.23
CA CYS A 330 28.51 2.76 14.58
C CYS A 330 29.02 1.32 14.74
N CYS A 331 28.84 0.71 15.92
CA CYS A 331 29.42 -0.60 16.23
C CYS A 331 28.38 -1.73 16.18
N LEU A 332 27.31 -1.64 16.97
CA LEU A 332 26.39 -2.76 17.17
C LEU A 332 25.43 -2.96 15.98
N HIS A 333 25.02 -1.88 15.31
CA HIS A 333 24.03 -1.91 14.23
C HIS A 333 24.38 -2.93 13.13
N ALA A 334 25.60 -2.90 12.60
CA ALA A 334 25.99 -3.81 11.53
C ALA A 334 25.95 -5.29 11.96
N TRP A 335 26.39 -5.59 13.18
CA TRP A 335 26.33 -6.95 13.72
C TRP A 335 24.90 -7.42 13.98
N ALA A 336 24.06 -6.56 14.56
CA ALA A 336 22.66 -6.84 14.80
C ALA A 336 21.92 -7.17 13.50
N PHE A 337 22.10 -6.37 12.44
CA PHE A 337 21.48 -6.62 11.13
C PHE A 337 22.01 -7.89 10.44
N ARG A 338 23.31 -8.21 10.58
CA ARG A 338 23.86 -9.49 10.08
C ARG A 338 23.28 -10.69 10.82
N LEU A 339 23.18 -10.62 12.14
CA LEU A 339 22.61 -11.70 12.94
C LEU A 339 21.13 -11.89 12.61
N LEU A 340 20.36 -10.80 12.49
CA LEU A 340 18.97 -10.85 12.04
C LEU A 340 18.84 -11.41 10.63
N ALA A 341 19.74 -11.06 9.71
CA ALA A 341 19.74 -11.62 8.36
C ALA A 341 19.99 -13.14 8.37
N LEU A 342 20.94 -13.62 9.18
CA LEU A 342 21.21 -15.05 9.34
C LEU A 342 20.03 -15.78 9.97
N LEU A 343 19.43 -15.23 11.03
CA LEU A 343 18.24 -15.80 11.64
C LEU A 343 17.07 -15.86 10.65
N ALA A 344 16.84 -14.77 9.91
CA ALA A 344 15.79 -14.74 8.89
C ALA A 344 16.04 -15.73 7.75
N ALA A 345 17.30 -15.96 7.38
CA ALA A 345 17.68 -16.96 6.38
C ALA A 345 17.59 -18.41 6.91
N LEU A 346 17.79 -18.64 8.22
CA LEU A 346 17.66 -19.96 8.85
C LEU A 346 16.21 -20.35 9.15
N LEU A 347 15.36 -19.35 9.43
CA LEU A 347 13.91 -19.53 9.64
C LEU A 347 13.14 -19.56 8.31
N SER A 348 13.82 -19.22 7.22
CA SER A 348 13.37 -19.34 5.84
C SER A 348 13.68 -20.72 5.29
#